data_AF-A0A7L5SQS4-F1
#
_entry.id   AF-A0A7L5SQS4-F1
#
_cell.length_a   1.000
_cell.length_b   1.000
_cell.length_c   1.000
_cell.angle_alpha   90.00
_cell.angle_beta   90.00
_cell.angle_gamma   90.00
#
_symmetry.space_group_name_H-M   'P 1'
#
loop_
_entity.id
_entity.type
_entity.pdbx_description
1 polymer ?
#
loop_
_entity_poly.entity_id
_entity_poly.type
_entity_poly.pdbx_seq_one_letter_code
_entity_poly.pdbx_strand_id
1 'polypeptide(L)'
;MGLRSTAGLPLLGESDDAIYYTLQSRAYRVSSASKDGVRVLILTDTELSARGVTDSDTDVQTADLVWAAGDWKFTSLDEKGSKPDPVVPDSAQAVNAGWRSLAYAK
;
A
#
# COMPACT_ATOMS: atom_id res chain seq x y z
N MET A 1 6.50 11.45 15.28
CA MET A 1 6.12 12.65 14.51
C MET A 1 5.64 12.22 13.14
N GLY A 2 4.33 12.29 12.88
CA GLY A 2 3.69 11.74 11.68
C GLY A 2 3.74 12.65 10.45
N LEU A 3 3.75 12.04 9.26
CA LEU A 3 3.84 12.64 7.91
C LEU A 3 2.89 13.81 7.61
N ARG A 4 1.83 14.01 8.41
CA ARG A 4 0.88 15.11 8.25
C ARG A 4 1.42 16.46 8.73
N SER A 5 2.26 16.48 9.77
CA SER A 5 2.88 17.73 10.25
C SER A 5 3.87 18.29 9.23
N THR A 6 4.54 17.42 8.47
CA THR A 6 5.45 17.78 7.39
C THR A 6 4.75 18.36 6.16
N ALA A 7 3.44 18.11 6.00
CA ALA A 7 2.65 18.51 4.83
C ALA A 7 1.84 19.80 5.02
N GLY A 8 1.96 20.49 6.16
CA GLY A 8 1.22 21.74 6.44
C GLY A 8 -0.30 21.58 6.51
N LEU A 9 -0.80 20.34 6.62
CA LEU A 9 -2.21 20.04 6.75
C LEU A 9 -2.62 20.19 8.22
N PRO A 10 -3.75 20.87 8.52
CA PRO A 10 -4.22 20.96 9.89
C PRO A 10 -4.42 19.55 10.44
N LEU A 11 -3.78 19.27 11.57
CA LEU A 11 -4.10 18.11 12.39
C LEU A 11 -5.58 18.25 12.76
N LEU A 12 -6.42 17.33 12.30
CA LEU A 12 -7.75 17.15 12.86
C LEU A 12 -7.57 16.50 14.23
N GLY A 13 -6.99 17.25 15.18
CA GLY A 13 -6.76 16.90 16.59
C GLY A 13 -5.72 15.80 16.83
N GLU A 14 -4.67 16.10 17.59
CA GLU A 14 -4.17 15.12 18.56
C GLU A 14 -5.24 15.06 19.66
N SER A 15 -5.94 13.95 19.75
CA SER A 15 -6.87 13.66 20.83
C SER A 15 -6.54 12.27 21.36
N ASP A 16 -6.52 12.11 22.68
CA ASP A 16 -6.45 10.79 23.32
C ASP A 16 -7.67 9.92 22.96
N ASP A 17 -8.71 10.50 22.34
CA ASP A 17 -9.88 9.84 21.77
C ASP A 17 -9.86 9.74 20.23
N ALA A 18 -8.82 10.25 19.55
CA ALA A 18 -8.76 10.21 18.09
C ALA A 18 -8.60 8.78 17.60
N ILE A 19 -9.32 8.47 16.51
CA ILE A 19 -9.09 7.27 15.70
C ILE A 19 -8.26 7.70 14.50
N TYR A 20 -7.07 7.12 14.38
CA TYR A 20 -6.18 7.32 13.25
C TYR A 20 -6.09 6.01 12.46
N TYR A 21 -6.12 6.13 11.14
CA TYR A 21 -5.85 5.03 10.22
C TYR A 21 -4.82 5.49 9.19
N THR A 22 -3.75 4.73 9.04
CA THR A 22 -2.84 4.87 7.89
C THR A 22 -2.78 3.62 7.06
N LEU A 23 -2.61 3.83 5.77
CA LEU A 23 -2.21 2.85 4.78
C LEU A 23 -0.92 3.35 4.13
N GLN A 24 0.13 2.53 4.13
CA GLN A 24 1.40 2.83 3.47
C GLN A 24 1.74 1.74 2.46
N SER A 25 1.93 2.11 1.19
CA SER A 25 2.36 1.17 0.15
C SER A 25 3.87 1.00 0.19
N ARG A 26 4.35 -0.21 0.47
CA ARG A 26 5.78 -0.49 0.71
C ARG A 26 6.52 -1.02 -0.52
N ALA A 27 5.85 -1.85 -1.29
CA ALA A 27 6.42 -2.48 -2.48
C ALA A 27 5.30 -2.85 -3.45
N TYR A 28 5.66 -3.08 -4.70
CA TYR A 28 4.76 -3.60 -5.71
C TYR A 28 5.41 -4.73 -6.51
N ARG A 29 4.58 -5.56 -7.12
CA ARG A 29 4.99 -6.60 -8.05
C ARG A 29 3.93 -6.75 -9.14
N VAL A 30 4.33 -6.77 -10.40
CA VAL A 30 3.43 -7.11 -11.50
C VAL A 30 3.20 -8.63 -11.48
N SER A 31 1.95 -9.06 -11.32
CA SER A 31 1.59 -10.48 -11.31
C SER A 31 1.22 -10.99 -12.69
N SER A 32 0.60 -10.15 -13.52
CA SER A 32 0.32 -10.45 -14.93
C SER A 32 0.23 -9.19 -15.76
N ALA A 33 0.51 -9.32 -17.07
CA ALA A 33 0.39 -8.24 -18.04
C ALA A 33 -0.18 -8.81 -19.34
N SER A 34 -1.15 -8.10 -19.92
CA SER A 34 -1.75 -8.40 -21.22
C SER A 34 -1.88 -7.11 -22.04
N LYS A 35 -2.39 -7.23 -23.26
CA LYS A 35 -2.76 -6.05 -24.08
C LYS A 35 -3.90 -5.23 -23.47
N ASP A 36 -4.71 -5.86 -22.61
CA ASP A 36 -5.93 -5.26 -22.06
C ASP A 36 -5.66 -4.58 -20.71
N GLY A 37 -4.57 -4.95 -20.02
CA GLY A 37 -4.19 -4.34 -18.75
C GLY A 37 -3.08 -5.09 -18.02
N VAL A 38 -2.77 -4.62 -16.81
CA VAL A 38 -1.80 -5.22 -15.90
C VAL A 38 -2.45 -5.45 -14.54
N ARG A 39 -2.10 -6.57 -13.91
CA ARG A 39 -2.44 -6.85 -12.52
C ARG A 39 -1.20 -6.65 -11.66
N VAL A 40 -1.34 -5.85 -10.62
CA VAL A 40 -0.27 -5.50 -9.68
C VAL A 40 -0.66 -5.94 -8.28
N LEU A 41 0.28 -6.56 -7.58
CA LEU A 41 0.22 -6.85 -6.16
C LEU A 41 0.94 -5.72 -5.43
N ILE A 42 0.32 -5.15 -4.42
CA ILE A 42 0.83 -4.01 -3.65
C ILE A 42 0.92 -4.45 -2.19
N LEU A 43 2.12 -4.43 -1.64
CA LEU A 43 2.36 -4.69 -0.24
C LEU A 43 2.05 -3.42 0.55
N THR A 44 1.15 -3.51 1.52
CA THR A 44 0.68 -2.37 2.31
C THR A 44 0.80 -2.63 3.80
N ASP A 45 1.32 -1.65 4.53
CA ASP A 45 1.23 -1.62 5.99
C ASP A 45 0.00 -0.79 6.36
N THR A 46 -0.84 -1.33 7.24
CA THR A 46 -1.93 -0.61 7.88
C THR A 46 -1.63 -0.41 9.35
N GLU A 47 -1.99 0.74 9.88
CA GLU A 47 -1.91 1.03 11.31
C GLU A 47 -3.22 1.71 11.72
N LEU A 48 -3.92 1.11 12.67
CA LEU A 48 -5.11 1.66 13.30
C LEU A 48 -4.75 1.98 14.75
N SER A 49 -4.87 3.26 15.11
CA SER A 49 -4.78 3.68 16.50
C SER A 49 -6.12 4.20 16.96
N ALA A 50 -6.62 3.68 18.08
CA ALA A 50 -7.86 4.10 18.70
C ALA A 50 -7.67 4.16 20.22
N ARG A 51 -7.89 5.33 20.81
CA ARG A 51 -7.86 5.53 22.27
C ARG A 51 -6.57 5.03 22.95
N GLY A 52 -5.43 5.30 22.32
CA GLY A 52 -4.11 4.88 22.81
C GLY A 52 -3.76 3.40 22.61
N VAL A 53 -4.63 2.63 21.96
CA VAL A 53 -4.33 1.27 21.49
C VAL A 53 -4.00 1.32 20.02
N THR A 54 -2.87 0.74 19.62
CA THR A 54 -2.45 0.63 18.23
C THR A 54 -2.41 -0.84 17.82
N ASP A 55 -2.99 -1.12 16.65
CA ASP A 55 -2.85 -2.39 15.95
C ASP A 55 -2.33 -2.12 14.54
N SER A 56 -1.53 -3.04 14.02
CA SER A 56 -0.90 -2.90 12.70
C SER A 56 -0.90 -4.23 11.97
N ASP A 57 -1.20 -4.18 10.68
CA ASP A 57 -1.22 -5.35 9.83
C ASP A 57 -0.48 -5.07 8.51
N THR A 58 0.14 -6.10 7.96
CA THR A 58 0.77 -6.07 6.64
C THR A 58 -0.01 -6.98 5.71
N ASP A 59 -0.58 -6.43 4.64
CA ASP A 59 -1.36 -7.21 3.65
C ASP A 59 -0.88 -6.94 2.22
N VAL A 60 -1.26 -7.83 1.30
CA VAL A 60 -1.08 -7.68 -0.14
C VAL A 60 -2.41 -7.33 -0.80
N GLN A 61 -2.50 -6.11 -1.32
CA GLN A 61 -3.63 -5.66 -2.14
C GLN A 61 -3.44 -6.04 -3.60
N THR A 62 -4.53 -6.33 -4.32
CA THR A 62 -4.49 -6.58 -5.76
C THR A 62 -5.17 -5.44 -6.50
N ALA A 63 -4.46 -4.91 -7.51
CA ALA A 63 -4.85 -3.79 -8.32
C ALA A 63 -4.86 -4.18 -9.80
N ASP A 64 -5.98 -3.98 -10.48
CA ASP A 64 -6.04 -4.05 -11.94
C ASP A 64 -5.90 -2.64 -12.52
N LEU A 65 -5.00 -2.49 -13.50
CA LEU A 65 -4.73 -1.23 -14.17
C LEU A 65 -4.82 -1.38 -15.69
N VAL A 66 -5.33 -0.33 -16.33
CA VAL A 66 -5.39 -0.21 -17.80
C VAL A 66 -4.66 1.04 -18.26
N TRP A 67 -4.07 1.01 -19.44
CA TRP A 67 -3.45 2.21 -20.02
C TRP A 67 -4.52 3.01 -20.76
N ALA A 68 -4.87 4.18 -20.23
CA ALA A 68 -5.90 5.05 -20.80
C ALA A 68 -5.52 6.52 -20.65
N ALA A 69 -5.75 7.29 -21.72
CA ALA A 69 -5.43 8.72 -21.77
C ALA A 69 -3.96 9.05 -21.41
N GLY A 70 -3.02 8.20 -21.83
CA GLY A 70 -1.57 8.43 -21.64
C GLY A 70 -1.04 8.09 -20.25
N ASP A 71 -1.80 7.35 -19.43
CA ASP A 71 -1.40 7.01 -18.07
C ASP A 71 -2.07 5.69 -17.60
N TRP A 72 -1.54 5.10 -16.54
CA TRP A 72 -2.14 3.92 -15.90
C TRP A 72 -3.33 4.32 -15.03
N LYS A 73 -4.50 3.75 -15.33
CA LYS A 73 -5.74 3.99 -14.59
C LYS A 73 -6.16 2.76 -13.83
N PHE A 74 -6.53 2.99 -12.57
CA PHE A 74 -7.05 1.98 -11.68
C PHE A 74 -8.48 1.59 -12.10
N THR A 75 -8.76 0.30 -12.28
CA THR A 75 -10.10 -0.16 -12.69
C THR A 75 -10.82 -0.97 -11.62
N SER A 76 -10.09 -1.72 -10.78
CA SER A 76 -10.68 -2.52 -9.71
C SER A 76 -9.67 -2.90 -8.64
N LEU A 77 -10.11 -2.84 -7.38
CA LEU A 77 -9.50 -3.47 -6.22
C LEU A 77 -10.12 -4.87 -6.15
N ASP A 78 -9.35 -5.89 -6.47
CA ASP A 78 -9.85 -7.26 -6.49
C ASP A 78 -9.45 -7.97 -5.20
N GLU A 79 -10.41 -8.20 -4.31
CA GLU A 79 -10.21 -9.01 -3.11
C GLU A 79 -10.40 -10.51 -3.40
N LYS A 80 -10.85 -10.91 -4.61
CA LYS A 80 -11.33 -12.28 -4.89
C LYS A 80 -10.25 -13.28 -5.34
N GLY A 81 -8.97 -12.98 -5.17
CA GLY A 81 -7.88 -13.90 -5.46
C GLY A 81 -7.21 -14.48 -4.21
N SER A 82 -6.54 -15.63 -4.35
CA SER A 82 -5.53 -16.04 -3.38
C SER A 82 -4.42 -14.99 -3.37
N LYS A 83 -4.42 -14.12 -2.37
CA LYS A 83 -3.33 -13.18 -2.11
C LYS A 83 -2.12 -13.97 -1.63
N PRO A 84 -0.91 -13.71 -2.17
CA PRO A 84 0.29 -14.32 -1.62
C PRO A 84 0.55 -13.79 -0.21
N ASP A 85 1.28 -14.57 0.59
CA ASP A 85 1.70 -14.12 1.91
C ASP A 85 2.54 -12.82 1.81
N PRO A 86 2.36 -11.89 2.76
CA PRO A 86 3.19 -10.70 2.85
C PRO A 86 4.67 -11.04 2.92
N VAL A 87 5.51 -10.18 2.33
CA VAL A 87 6.96 -10.32 2.33
C VAL A 87 7.62 -9.13 3.02
N VAL A 88 8.82 -9.31 3.57
CA VAL A 88 9.62 -8.19 4.06
C VAL A 88 10.13 -7.39 2.86
N PRO A 89 9.81 -6.09 2.72
CA PRO A 89 10.36 -5.23 1.67
C PRO A 89 11.89 -5.29 1.64
N ASP A 90 12.49 -5.15 0.45
CA ASP A 90 13.95 -5.18 0.23
C ASP A 90 14.69 -6.47 0.63
N SER A 91 14.02 -7.46 1.23
CA SER A 91 14.64 -8.75 1.53
C SER A 91 15.05 -9.47 0.23
N ALA A 92 16.10 -10.30 0.30
CA ALA A 92 16.53 -11.11 -0.83
C ALA A 92 15.40 -11.98 -1.38
N GLN A 93 14.53 -12.51 -0.52
CA GLN A 93 13.35 -13.25 -0.90
C GLN A 93 12.37 -12.39 -1.72
N ALA A 94 12.05 -11.18 -1.24
CA ALA A 94 11.14 -10.27 -1.94
C ALA A 94 11.71 -9.86 -3.31
N VAL A 95 13.00 -9.52 -3.36
CA VAL A 95 13.69 -9.16 -4.61
C VAL A 95 13.67 -10.32 -5.61
N ASN A 96 14.00 -11.53 -5.17
CA ASN A 96 13.98 -12.74 -6.02
C ASN A 96 12.56 -13.09 -6.49
N ALA A 97 11.54 -12.80 -5.67
CA ALA A 97 10.14 -12.98 -6.03
C ALA A 97 9.59 -11.87 -6.95
N GLY A 98 10.42 -10.89 -7.35
CA GLY A 98 10.06 -9.84 -8.31
C GLY A 98 9.41 -8.60 -7.69
N TRP A 99 9.45 -8.46 -6.36
CA TRP A 99 9.00 -7.24 -5.70
C TRP A 99 9.94 -6.07 -5.97
N ARG A 100 9.36 -4.87 -6.00
CA ARG A 100 10.03 -3.59 -6.20
C ARG A 100 9.58 -2.65 -5.09
N SER A 101 10.53 -2.19 -4.30
CA SER A 101 10.24 -1.30 -3.19
C SER A 101 9.81 0.07 -3.70
N LEU A 102 8.77 0.60 -3.07
CA LEU A 102 8.32 1.96 -3.26
C LEU A 102 9.14 2.82 -2.30
N ALA A 103 10.24 3.37 -2.80
CA ALA A 103 11.04 4.29 -2.00
C ALA A 103 10.18 5.51 -1.65
N TYR A 104 9.80 5.64 -0.38
CA TYR A 104 9.36 6.93 0.13
C TYR A 104 10.60 7.83 0.22
N ALA A 105 10.70 8.82 -0.66
CA ALA A 105 11.49 9.99 -0.33
C ALA A 105 10.84 10.62 0.90
N LYS A 106 11.48 10.47 2.06
CA LYS A 106 11.10 11.20 3.28
C LYS A 106 11.41 12.67 3.11
#